data_AF-A0A8J3ZC26-F1
#
_entry.id   AF-A0A8J3ZC26-F1
#
_cell.length_a   1.000
_cell.length_b   1.000
_cell.length_c   1.000
_cell.angle_alpha   90.00
_cell.angle_beta   90.00
_cell.angle_gamma   90.00
#
_symmetry.space_group_name_H-M   'P 1'
#
loop_
_entity.id
_entity.type
_entity.pdbx_description
1 polymer ?
#
loop_
_entity_poly.entity_id
_entity_poly.type
_entity_poly.pdbx_seq_one_letter_code
_entity_poly.pdbx_strand_id
1 'polypeptide(L)'
;MDVDEADLTAAVLKQLAGTPDPRVRQLMEALVRHLHAFAREVRLTGDEWMAAIQFLTATGQICGPTRQEFILLSDTLGLSALVSTIAQDRDDEGATEETILGPFYVPDSPWREAGESMVTHEGTTGQPVHLRGRVLATDGTPLAGAVLDLWQTDEHGNYAVKRPDLMPADNLRGRYRTDAEGRYSVRTIRPKYYHVNSDGPAGALLRLTGRTPGRPAHIHVIVTADGHRPVTTHLFDRASEYLDNDSVFGVKDSLIKDFVEQPDGTSVVEHDFILRSS
;
A
#
# COMPACT_ATOMS: atom_id res chain seq x y z
N MET A 1 -38.72 -9.75 -24.29
CA MET A 1 -38.46 -10.97 -23.53
C MET A 1 -38.69 -10.57 -22.09
N ASP A 2 -39.67 -11.15 -21.39
CA ASP A 2 -39.81 -10.92 -19.96
C ASP A 2 -38.56 -11.50 -19.29
N VAL A 3 -37.76 -10.64 -18.68
CA VAL A 3 -36.54 -11.03 -17.99
C VAL A 3 -36.89 -11.02 -16.51
N ASP A 4 -36.96 -12.20 -15.90
CA ASP A 4 -37.19 -12.34 -14.46
C ASP A 4 -35.87 -12.36 -13.67
N GLU A 5 -35.97 -12.46 -12.33
CA GLU A 5 -34.81 -12.48 -11.45
C GLU A 5 -33.82 -13.62 -11.78
N ALA A 6 -34.32 -14.78 -12.24
CA ALA A 6 -33.50 -15.93 -12.56
C ALA A 6 -32.72 -15.70 -13.87
N ASP A 7 -33.39 -15.11 -14.87
CA ASP A 7 -32.85 -14.97 -16.23
C ASP A 7 -32.04 -13.68 -16.45
N LEU A 8 -32.14 -12.67 -15.57
CA LEU A 8 -31.49 -11.37 -15.76
C LEU A 8 -29.97 -11.45 -15.93
N THR A 9 -29.29 -12.28 -15.12
CA THR A 9 -27.83 -12.41 -15.25
C THR A 9 -27.45 -13.00 -16.60
N ALA A 10 -28.15 -14.05 -17.06
CA ALA A 10 -27.88 -14.66 -18.35
C ALA A 10 -28.14 -13.68 -19.51
N ALA A 11 -29.19 -12.87 -19.40
CA ALA A 11 -29.51 -11.83 -20.39
C ALA A 11 -28.39 -10.77 -20.49
N VAL A 12 -27.84 -10.30 -19.37
CA VAL A 12 -26.72 -9.34 -19.37
C VAL A 12 -25.44 -9.96 -19.94
N LEU A 13 -25.10 -11.19 -19.53
CA LEU A 13 -23.91 -11.89 -20.04
C LEU A 13 -23.99 -12.11 -21.55
N LYS A 14 -25.18 -12.41 -22.10
CA LYS A 14 -25.38 -12.54 -23.54
C LYS A 14 -25.03 -11.26 -24.31
N GLN A 15 -25.24 -10.08 -23.74
CA GLN A 15 -24.86 -8.81 -24.37
C GLN A 15 -23.33 -8.60 -24.36
N LEU A 16 -22.62 -9.12 -23.35
CA LEU A 16 -21.16 -9.05 -23.26
C LEU A 16 -20.44 -10.02 -24.21
N ALA A 17 -21.14 -11.02 -24.77
CA ALA A 17 -20.53 -12.03 -25.64
C ALA A 17 -19.81 -11.42 -26.87
N GLY A 18 -20.29 -10.28 -27.36
CA GLY A 18 -19.75 -9.53 -28.50
C GLY A 18 -18.60 -8.57 -28.18
N THR A 19 -18.12 -8.50 -26.93
CA THR A 19 -16.97 -7.64 -26.57
C THR A 19 -15.71 -8.06 -27.37
N PRO A 20 -15.07 -7.15 -28.13
CA PRO A 20 -13.93 -7.49 -29.00
C PRO A 20 -12.69 -7.98 -28.26
N ASP A 21 -12.37 -7.34 -27.13
CA ASP A 21 -11.22 -7.72 -26.32
C ASP A 21 -11.62 -8.89 -25.40
N PRO A 22 -10.99 -10.07 -25.56
CA PRO A 22 -11.33 -11.25 -24.77
C PRO A 22 -11.05 -11.07 -23.27
N ARG A 23 -10.05 -10.26 -22.90
CA ARG A 23 -9.73 -9.98 -21.50
C ARG A 23 -10.76 -9.04 -20.89
N VAL A 24 -11.16 -7.98 -21.60
CA VAL A 24 -12.24 -7.09 -21.13
C VAL A 24 -13.53 -7.87 -20.96
N ARG A 25 -13.86 -8.77 -21.91
CA ARG A 25 -15.03 -9.65 -21.80
C ARG A 25 -14.97 -10.49 -20.52
N GLN A 26 -13.86 -11.18 -20.29
CA GLN A 26 -13.66 -12.02 -19.10
C GLN A 26 -13.87 -11.23 -17.81
N LEU A 27 -13.29 -10.02 -17.71
CA LEU A 27 -13.39 -9.17 -16.53
C LEU A 27 -14.84 -8.71 -16.28
N MET A 28 -15.52 -8.22 -17.31
CA MET A 28 -16.89 -7.70 -17.18
C MET A 28 -17.90 -8.82 -16.89
N GLU A 29 -17.76 -9.98 -17.52
CA GLU A 29 -18.63 -11.11 -17.23
C GLU A 29 -18.48 -11.60 -15.78
N ALA A 30 -17.25 -11.67 -15.27
CA ALA A 30 -17.01 -12.04 -13.87
C ALA A 30 -17.61 -11.02 -12.90
N LEU A 31 -17.37 -9.73 -13.15
CA LEU A 31 -17.92 -8.65 -12.33
C LEU A 31 -19.45 -8.71 -12.27
N VAL A 32 -20.13 -8.85 -13.41
CA VAL A 32 -21.60 -8.94 -13.46
C VAL A 32 -22.10 -10.16 -12.69
N ARG A 33 -21.46 -11.33 -12.84
CA ARG A 33 -21.84 -12.54 -12.09
C ARG A 33 -21.77 -12.30 -10.58
N HIS A 34 -20.66 -11.76 -10.08
CA HIS A 34 -20.48 -11.53 -8.65
C HIS A 34 -21.38 -10.40 -8.10
N LEU A 35 -21.58 -9.33 -8.86
CA LEU A 35 -22.48 -8.23 -8.48
C LEU A 35 -23.94 -8.69 -8.36
N HIS A 36 -24.43 -9.45 -9.35
CA HIS A 36 -25.79 -10.01 -9.30
C HIS A 36 -25.94 -11.09 -8.23
N ALA A 37 -24.90 -11.90 -7.98
CA ALA A 37 -24.90 -12.86 -6.88
C ALA A 37 -25.03 -12.15 -5.53
N PHE A 38 -24.22 -11.12 -5.27
CA PHE A 38 -24.30 -10.30 -4.06
C PHE A 38 -25.71 -9.72 -3.85
N ALA A 39 -26.27 -9.07 -4.87
CA ALA A 39 -27.59 -8.44 -4.77
C ALA A 39 -28.70 -9.45 -4.41
N ARG A 40 -28.63 -10.68 -4.97
CA ARG A 40 -29.59 -11.75 -4.65
C ARG A 40 -29.35 -12.35 -3.26
N GLU A 41 -28.10 -12.57 -2.89
CA GLU A 41 -27.70 -13.14 -1.60
C GLU A 41 -28.24 -12.31 -0.44
N VAL A 42 -28.08 -10.99 -0.50
CA VAL A 42 -28.53 -10.07 0.56
C VAL A 42 -29.95 -9.58 0.38
N ARG A 43 -30.63 -9.96 -0.72
CA ARG A 43 -31.95 -9.45 -1.11
C ARG A 43 -31.99 -7.91 -1.08
N LEU A 44 -31.03 -7.28 -1.76
CA LEU A 44 -30.78 -5.84 -1.74
C LEU A 44 -32.07 -5.05 -2.02
N THR A 45 -32.48 -4.22 -1.06
CA THR A 45 -33.68 -3.39 -1.19
C THR A 45 -33.44 -2.17 -2.08
N GLY A 46 -34.51 -1.54 -2.56
CA GLY A 46 -34.42 -0.31 -3.35
C GLY A 46 -33.76 0.85 -2.59
N ASP A 47 -34.02 0.96 -1.29
CA ASP A 47 -33.44 1.99 -0.43
C ASP A 47 -31.94 1.76 -0.18
N GLU A 48 -31.54 0.51 0.10
CA GLU A 48 -30.13 0.14 0.25
C GLU A 48 -29.35 0.32 -1.06
N TRP A 49 -29.97 -0.04 -2.19
CA TRP A 49 -29.39 0.21 -3.51
C TRP A 49 -29.18 1.71 -3.75
N MET A 50 -30.19 2.54 -3.47
CA MET A 50 -30.06 4.00 -3.61
C MET A 50 -28.97 4.56 -2.69
N ALA A 51 -28.87 4.07 -1.45
CA ALA A 51 -27.80 4.44 -0.52
C ALA A 51 -26.41 4.06 -1.08
N ALA A 52 -26.26 2.88 -1.69
CA ALA A 52 -25.02 2.47 -2.33
C ALA A 52 -24.66 3.37 -3.54
N ILE A 53 -25.63 3.77 -4.35
CA ILE A 53 -25.42 4.71 -5.46
C ILE A 53 -24.95 6.08 -4.93
N GLN A 54 -25.57 6.59 -3.87
CA GLN A 54 -25.17 7.85 -3.23
C GLN A 54 -23.76 7.75 -2.63
N PHE A 55 -23.42 6.63 -2.01
CA PHE A 55 -22.08 6.35 -1.47
C PHE A 55 -21.01 6.36 -2.57
N LEU A 56 -21.23 5.65 -3.68
CA LEU A 56 -20.31 5.63 -4.83
C LEU A 56 -20.18 7.01 -5.49
N THR A 57 -21.29 7.75 -5.58
CA THR A 57 -21.30 9.12 -6.09
C THR A 57 -20.45 10.05 -5.23
N ALA A 58 -20.64 10.01 -3.90
CA ALA A 58 -19.84 10.79 -2.95
C ALA A 58 -18.36 10.41 -2.99
N THR A 59 -18.06 9.12 -3.21
CA THR A 59 -16.68 8.62 -3.35
C THR A 59 -15.99 9.27 -4.55
N GLY A 60 -16.68 9.34 -5.70
CA GLY A 60 -16.17 10.06 -6.87
C GLY A 60 -16.02 11.56 -6.65
N GLN A 61 -17.00 12.21 -6.01
CA GLN A 61 -17.01 13.66 -5.82
C GLN A 61 -15.87 14.20 -4.95
N ILE A 62 -15.38 13.40 -3.99
CA ILE A 62 -14.29 13.83 -3.09
C ILE A 62 -12.90 13.49 -3.65
N CYS A 63 -12.81 12.77 -4.78
CA CYS A 63 -11.54 12.53 -5.46
C CYS A 63 -10.99 13.84 -6.07
N GLY A 64 -9.68 14.00 -6.06
CA GLY A 64 -8.96 15.15 -6.58
C GLY A 64 -7.46 14.90 -6.74
N PRO A 65 -6.65 15.92 -7.07
CA PRO A 65 -5.22 15.75 -7.36
C PRO A 65 -4.40 15.13 -6.22
N THR A 66 -4.81 15.35 -4.97
CA THR A 66 -4.11 14.88 -3.77
C THR A 66 -4.93 13.87 -2.96
N ARG A 67 -6.08 13.41 -3.50
CA ARG A 67 -6.98 12.47 -2.83
C ARG A 67 -7.62 11.52 -3.84
N GLN A 68 -7.38 10.22 -3.67
CA GLN A 68 -8.03 9.16 -4.44
C GLN A 68 -8.91 8.31 -3.54
N GLU A 69 -10.16 8.71 -3.35
CA GLU A 69 -11.09 8.03 -2.44
C GLU A 69 -11.49 6.64 -2.97
N PHE A 70 -11.52 6.42 -4.29
CA PHE A 70 -11.73 5.07 -4.85
C PHE A 70 -10.57 4.11 -4.53
N ILE A 71 -9.33 4.61 -4.48
CA ILE A 71 -8.19 3.81 -4.03
C ILE A 71 -8.34 3.50 -2.53
N LEU A 72 -8.68 4.50 -1.71
CA LEU A 72 -8.91 4.28 -0.28
C LEU A 72 -10.10 3.31 -0.02
N LEU A 73 -11.16 3.37 -0.81
CA LEU A 73 -12.26 2.42 -0.77
C LEU A 73 -11.78 1.00 -1.12
N SER A 74 -10.97 0.85 -2.16
CA SER A 74 -10.33 -0.43 -2.53
C SER A 74 -9.44 -0.96 -1.41
N ASP A 75 -8.62 -0.10 -0.80
CA ASP A 75 -7.72 -0.43 0.30
C ASP A 75 -8.50 -0.92 1.51
N THR A 76 -9.52 -0.16 1.92
CA THR A 76 -10.35 -0.48 3.09
C THR A 76 -11.24 -1.70 2.88
N LEU A 77 -11.60 -2.05 1.64
CA LEU A 77 -12.29 -3.31 1.32
C LEU A 77 -11.32 -4.49 1.16
N GLY A 78 -10.01 -4.28 1.25
CA GLY A 78 -8.98 -5.30 1.09
C GLY A 78 -8.73 -5.70 -0.37
N LEU A 79 -9.35 -5.03 -1.34
CA LEU A 79 -9.17 -5.33 -2.76
C LEU A 79 -7.74 -5.04 -3.21
N SER A 80 -7.15 -3.93 -2.77
CA SER A 80 -5.75 -3.59 -3.10
C SER A 80 -4.77 -4.62 -2.55
N ALA A 81 -4.97 -5.08 -1.32
CA ALA A 81 -4.15 -6.13 -0.70
C ALA A 81 -4.32 -7.48 -1.43
N LEU A 82 -5.55 -7.82 -1.83
CA LEU A 82 -5.83 -9.02 -2.62
C LEU A 82 -5.16 -8.97 -4.00
N VAL A 83 -5.23 -7.83 -4.70
CA VAL A 83 -4.54 -7.64 -5.99
C VAL A 83 -3.02 -7.81 -5.83
N SER A 84 -2.44 -7.22 -4.79
CA SER A 84 -1.02 -7.41 -4.46
C SER A 84 -0.69 -8.87 -4.17
N THR A 85 -1.57 -9.60 -3.49
CA THR A 85 -1.40 -11.02 -3.17
C THR A 85 -1.50 -11.90 -4.42
N ILE A 86 -2.41 -11.60 -5.36
CA ILE A 86 -2.52 -12.33 -6.64
C ILE A 86 -1.31 -12.05 -7.54
N ALA A 87 -0.79 -10.83 -7.51
CA ALA A 87 0.39 -10.44 -8.27
C ALA A 87 1.68 -11.08 -7.73
N GLN A 88 1.68 -11.52 -6.48
CA GLN A 88 2.71 -12.36 -5.90
C GLN A 88 2.46 -13.81 -6.36
N ASP A 89 3.32 -14.31 -7.25
CA ASP A 89 3.20 -15.63 -7.86
C ASP A 89 3.43 -16.74 -6.82
N ARG A 90 2.97 -17.95 -7.10
CA ARG A 90 3.17 -19.12 -6.22
C ARG A 90 4.60 -19.64 -6.24
N ASP A 91 5.39 -19.28 -7.26
CA ASP A 91 6.79 -19.68 -7.41
C ASP A 91 7.77 -18.72 -6.70
N ASP A 92 7.25 -17.82 -5.85
CA ASP A 92 7.99 -16.73 -5.18
C ASP A 92 8.60 -17.13 -3.82
N GLU A 93 8.90 -18.41 -3.60
CA GLU A 93 9.50 -18.86 -2.34
C GLU A 93 10.83 -18.10 -2.08
N GLY A 94 10.86 -17.33 -1.00
CA GLY A 94 12.03 -16.57 -0.55
C GLY A 94 12.13 -15.12 -1.06
N ALA A 95 11.28 -14.67 -1.99
CA ALA A 95 11.23 -13.26 -2.39
C ALA A 95 10.58 -12.39 -1.30
N THR A 96 10.97 -11.10 -1.21
CA THR A 96 10.29 -10.17 -0.30
C THR A 96 8.84 -10.01 -0.69
N GLU A 97 7.95 -10.07 0.31
CA GLU A 97 6.53 -9.96 0.08
C GLU A 97 6.11 -8.56 -0.38
N GLU A 98 5.22 -8.51 -1.37
CA GLU A 98 4.61 -7.26 -1.84
C GLU A 98 3.48 -6.83 -0.89
N THR A 99 3.28 -5.53 -0.74
CA THR A 99 2.09 -4.94 -0.12
C THR A 99 1.70 -3.65 -0.84
N ILE A 100 0.58 -3.06 -0.45
CA ILE A 100 -0.05 -1.94 -1.17
C ILE A 100 0.87 -0.72 -1.25
N LEU A 101 0.82 0.03 -2.35
CA LEU A 101 1.61 1.28 -2.50
C LEU A 101 1.16 2.37 -1.51
N GLY A 102 -0.15 2.45 -1.25
CA GLY A 102 -0.76 3.56 -0.54
C GLY A 102 -0.82 4.87 -1.35
N PRO A 103 -1.60 5.86 -0.90
CA PRO A 103 -1.90 7.06 -1.70
C PRO A 103 -0.84 8.17 -1.61
N PHE A 104 0.26 7.97 -0.88
CA PHE A 104 1.24 9.02 -0.56
C PHE A 104 2.61 8.83 -1.20
N TYR A 105 2.71 7.89 -2.15
CA TYR A 105 3.87 7.83 -3.03
C TYR A 105 3.91 9.08 -3.91
N VAL A 106 5.09 9.69 -3.99
CA VAL A 106 5.39 10.78 -4.93
C VAL A 106 6.65 10.34 -5.66
N PRO A 107 6.61 10.26 -7.00
CA PRO A 107 7.79 9.87 -7.76
C PRO A 107 8.91 10.88 -7.59
N ASP A 108 10.13 10.44 -7.89
CA ASP A 108 11.32 11.27 -7.92
C ASP A 108 11.76 11.88 -6.58
N SER A 109 11.64 11.11 -5.49
CA SER A 109 12.30 11.44 -4.22
C SER A 109 13.79 11.79 -4.43
N PRO A 110 14.39 12.72 -3.67
CA PRO A 110 15.79 13.10 -3.85
C PRO A 110 16.74 11.91 -3.73
N TRP A 111 17.80 11.89 -4.54
CA TRP A 111 18.91 10.97 -4.35
C TRP A 111 19.67 11.33 -3.08
N ARG A 112 20.10 10.31 -2.34
CA ARG A 112 20.84 10.42 -1.09
C ARG A 112 22.01 9.45 -1.05
N GLU A 113 23.08 9.86 -0.39
CA GLU A 113 24.25 9.02 -0.19
C GLU A 113 24.01 7.94 0.88
N ALA A 114 24.79 6.87 0.86
CA ALA A 114 24.67 5.80 1.85
C ALA A 114 24.87 6.34 3.28
N GLY A 115 23.86 6.17 4.13
CA GLY A 115 23.85 6.68 5.51
C GLY A 115 23.50 8.16 5.65
N GLU A 116 23.18 8.86 4.56
CA GLU A 116 22.54 10.17 4.63
C GLU A 116 21.14 10.04 5.28
N SER A 117 20.68 11.12 5.92
CA SER A 117 19.38 11.13 6.58
C SER A 117 18.25 11.51 5.62
N MET A 118 17.10 10.86 5.78
CA MET A 118 15.85 11.31 5.15
C MET A 118 15.26 12.55 5.84
N VAL A 119 15.73 12.90 7.04
CA VAL A 119 15.32 14.13 7.74
C VAL A 119 16.04 15.32 7.13
N THR A 120 15.32 16.16 6.39
CA THR A 120 15.84 17.38 5.74
C THR A 120 15.38 18.67 6.41
N HIS A 121 14.45 18.57 7.35
CA HIS A 121 13.88 19.71 8.06
C HIS A 121 14.30 19.72 9.52
N GLU A 122 14.89 20.83 9.99
CA GLU A 122 15.42 20.95 11.36
C GLU A 122 14.34 20.78 12.44
N GLY A 123 13.09 21.16 12.15
CA GLY A 123 11.98 20.99 13.08
C GLY A 123 11.41 19.57 13.17
N THR A 124 11.98 18.61 12.42
CA THR A 124 11.54 17.22 12.48
C THR A 124 12.22 16.49 13.63
N THR A 125 11.43 16.17 14.65
CA THR A 125 11.83 15.44 15.85
C THR A 125 11.37 13.97 15.77
N GLY A 126 11.98 13.10 16.58
CA GLY A 126 11.66 11.68 16.66
C GLY A 126 12.86 10.82 17.08
N GLN A 127 12.60 9.56 17.47
CA GLN A 127 13.66 8.60 17.80
C GLN A 127 14.50 8.30 16.55
N PRO A 128 15.82 8.52 16.54
CA PRO A 128 16.67 8.22 15.39
C PRO A 128 16.62 6.72 15.02
N VAL A 129 16.60 6.44 13.72
CA VAL A 129 16.61 5.08 13.16
C VAL A 129 17.70 4.93 12.12
N HIS A 130 18.44 3.83 12.20
CA HIS A 130 19.34 3.35 11.15
C HIS A 130 18.77 2.07 10.53
N LEU A 131 18.21 2.21 9.34
CA LEU A 131 17.73 1.09 8.53
C LEU A 131 18.85 0.63 7.60
N ARG A 132 19.22 -0.64 7.67
CA ARG A 132 20.32 -1.21 6.86
C ARG A 132 20.07 -2.66 6.47
N GLY A 133 20.79 -3.13 5.47
CA GLY A 133 20.73 -4.51 5.01
C GLY A 133 21.26 -4.63 3.59
N ARG A 134 20.79 -5.63 2.86
CA ARG A 134 21.16 -5.89 1.46
C ARG A 134 19.96 -6.00 0.54
N VAL A 135 20.19 -5.78 -0.74
CA VAL A 135 19.30 -6.22 -1.81
C VAL A 135 19.95 -7.41 -2.51
N LEU A 136 19.23 -8.53 -2.58
CA LEU A 136 19.71 -9.79 -3.13
C LEU A 136 18.73 -10.30 -4.20
N ALA A 137 19.21 -11.14 -5.12
CA ALA A 137 18.34 -11.98 -5.94
C ALA A 137 17.87 -13.21 -5.14
N THR A 138 16.88 -13.94 -5.66
CA THR A 138 16.36 -15.17 -5.05
C THR A 138 17.39 -16.29 -4.90
N ASP A 139 18.48 -16.27 -5.68
CA ASP A 139 19.62 -17.18 -5.55
C ASP A 139 20.67 -16.74 -4.51
N GLY A 140 20.44 -15.60 -3.84
CA GLY A 140 21.34 -15.01 -2.85
C GLY A 140 22.41 -14.09 -3.42
N THR A 141 22.45 -13.88 -4.73
CA THR A 141 23.42 -12.96 -5.38
C THR A 141 23.16 -11.52 -4.92
N PRO A 142 24.17 -10.78 -4.44
CA PRO A 142 24.01 -9.37 -4.10
C PRO A 142 23.77 -8.52 -5.35
N LEU A 143 22.77 -7.64 -5.28
CA LEU A 143 22.39 -6.76 -6.38
C LEU A 143 22.99 -5.37 -6.19
N ALA A 144 24.11 -5.11 -6.88
CA ALA A 144 24.76 -3.81 -6.89
C ALA A 144 23.96 -2.79 -7.72
N GLY A 145 23.90 -1.54 -7.25
CA GLY A 145 23.18 -0.47 -7.93
C GLY A 145 21.65 -0.58 -7.88
N ALA A 146 21.10 -1.55 -7.14
CA ALA A 146 19.68 -1.60 -6.83
C ALA A 146 19.23 -0.32 -6.12
N VAL A 147 18.04 0.15 -6.43
CA VAL A 147 17.50 1.42 -5.93
C VAL A 147 16.41 1.14 -4.91
N LEU A 148 16.52 1.77 -3.75
CA LEU A 148 15.48 1.83 -2.73
C LEU A 148 14.88 3.23 -2.75
N ASP A 149 13.58 3.36 -3.03
CA ASP A 149 12.81 4.62 -2.91
C ASP A 149 11.93 4.53 -1.67
N LEU A 150 12.25 5.31 -0.63
CA LEU A 150 11.62 5.23 0.69
C LEU A 150 10.83 6.49 1.02
N TRP A 151 9.72 6.30 1.75
CA TRP A 151 8.96 7.38 2.37
C TRP A 151 8.23 6.90 3.62
N GLN A 152 7.98 7.81 4.56
CA GLN A 152 7.29 7.48 5.82
C GLN A 152 6.57 8.71 6.42
N THR A 153 5.90 8.48 7.54
CA THR A 153 5.39 9.54 8.42
C THR A 153 6.46 10.08 9.37
N ASP A 154 6.22 11.29 9.88
CA ASP A 154 6.89 11.83 11.06
C ASP A 154 6.44 11.14 12.36
N GLU A 155 6.98 11.57 13.50
CA GLU A 155 6.61 11.04 14.82
C GLU A 155 5.15 11.35 15.26
N HIS A 156 4.45 12.19 14.50
CA HIS A 156 3.06 12.57 14.71
C HIS A 156 2.11 11.93 13.69
N GLY A 157 2.62 11.06 12.80
CA GLY A 157 1.81 10.35 11.81
C GLY A 157 1.51 11.16 10.54
N ASN A 158 2.23 12.25 10.27
CA ASN A 158 2.05 13.06 9.07
C ASN A 158 3.04 12.69 7.97
N TYR A 159 2.56 12.56 6.73
CA TYR A 159 3.42 12.61 5.55
C TYR A 159 3.65 14.06 5.14
N ALA A 160 4.88 14.41 4.77
CA ALA A 160 5.25 15.75 4.32
C ALA A 160 4.34 16.30 3.20
N VAL A 161 4.01 15.48 2.22
CA VAL A 161 3.16 15.84 1.07
C VAL A 161 1.71 16.16 1.46
N LYS A 162 1.27 15.75 2.65
CA LYS A 162 -0.04 16.07 3.20
C LYS A 162 -0.02 17.30 4.10
N ARG A 163 1.16 17.69 4.59
CA ARG A 163 1.38 18.80 5.51
C ARG A 163 2.49 19.74 5.02
N PRO A 164 2.33 20.35 3.82
CA PRO A 164 3.29 21.32 3.31
C PRO A 164 3.41 22.57 4.20
N ASP A 165 2.45 22.77 5.11
CA ASP A 165 2.48 23.78 6.17
C ASP A 165 3.45 23.45 7.31
N LEU A 166 3.80 22.17 7.50
CA LEU A 166 4.68 21.72 8.59
C LEU A 166 6.11 21.39 8.13
N MET A 167 6.27 20.86 6.93
CA MET A 167 7.57 20.40 6.44
C MET A 167 7.65 20.39 4.91
N PRO A 168 8.86 20.54 4.33
CA PRO A 168 9.10 20.38 2.91
C PRO A 168 8.69 19.00 2.40
N ALA A 169 8.19 18.93 1.15
CA ALA A 169 7.66 17.70 0.56
C ALA A 169 8.67 16.54 0.48
N ASP A 170 9.97 16.85 0.46
CA ASP A 170 11.08 15.90 0.39
C ASP A 170 11.53 15.35 1.75
N ASN A 171 11.03 15.92 2.85
CA ASN A 171 11.34 15.46 4.19
C ASN A 171 10.79 14.05 4.42
N LEU A 172 11.60 13.21 5.07
CA LEU A 172 11.31 11.79 5.33
C LEU A 172 11.11 10.95 4.07
N ARG A 173 11.78 11.35 2.98
CA ARG A 173 11.84 10.64 1.69
C ARG A 173 13.26 10.55 1.17
N GLY A 174 13.55 9.54 0.36
CA GLY A 174 14.83 9.46 -0.33
C GLY A 174 15.01 8.23 -1.21
N ARG A 175 15.82 8.37 -2.26
CA ARG A 175 16.33 7.29 -3.09
C ARG A 175 17.78 6.98 -2.74
N TYR A 176 18.08 5.71 -2.51
CA TYR A 176 19.42 5.21 -2.20
C TYR A 176 19.82 4.14 -3.19
N ARG A 177 21.13 4.01 -3.45
CA ARG A 177 21.70 2.90 -4.24
C ARG A 177 22.46 1.93 -3.35
N THR A 178 22.37 0.65 -3.67
CA THR A 178 23.21 -0.36 -3.04
C THR A 178 24.66 -0.31 -3.54
N ASP A 179 25.58 -0.69 -2.68
CA ASP A 179 27.00 -0.86 -3.04
C ASP A 179 27.28 -2.17 -3.81
N ALA A 180 28.55 -2.45 -4.10
CA ALA A 180 28.98 -3.62 -4.87
C ALA A 180 28.58 -4.97 -4.24
N GLU A 181 28.35 -4.99 -2.93
CA GLU A 181 27.90 -6.17 -2.18
C GLU A 181 26.40 -6.11 -1.87
N GLY A 182 25.66 -5.26 -2.58
CA GLY A 182 24.22 -5.10 -2.46
C GLY A 182 23.79 -4.40 -1.18
N ARG A 183 24.71 -3.82 -0.38
CA ARG A 183 24.35 -3.21 0.91
C ARG A 183 23.75 -1.83 0.72
N TYR A 184 22.77 -1.49 1.57
CA TYR A 184 22.21 -0.15 1.69
C TYR A 184 22.24 0.33 3.14
N SER A 185 22.18 1.65 3.32
CA SER A 185 22.19 2.31 4.63
C SER A 185 21.38 3.59 4.57
N VAL A 186 20.36 3.70 5.43
CA VAL A 186 19.41 4.82 5.47
C VAL A 186 19.29 5.31 6.92
N ARG A 187 19.48 6.61 7.14
CA ARG A 187 19.17 7.24 8.43
C ARG A 187 17.83 7.95 8.36
N THR A 188 17.03 7.85 9.41
CA THR A 188 15.70 8.46 9.51
C THR A 188 15.27 8.56 10.98
N ILE A 189 13.98 8.75 11.24
CA ILE A 189 13.34 8.61 12.54
C ILE A 189 12.34 7.45 12.54
N ARG A 190 12.00 6.94 13.73
CA ARG A 190 10.98 5.91 13.90
C ARG A 190 9.61 6.45 13.46
N PRO A 191 8.93 5.79 12.50
CA PRO A 191 7.61 6.23 12.07
C PRO A 191 6.59 6.09 13.20
N LYS A 192 5.53 6.89 13.16
CA LYS A 192 4.36 6.71 14.02
C LYS A 192 3.21 6.10 13.22
N TYR A 193 2.38 5.31 13.90
CA TYR A 193 1.09 4.91 13.36
C TYR A 193 0.27 6.15 13.01
N TYR A 194 -0.67 6.01 12.10
CA TYR A 194 -1.51 7.13 11.69
C TYR A 194 -2.88 6.64 11.26
N HIS A 195 -3.80 7.56 11.03
CA HIS A 195 -5.14 7.23 10.54
C HIS A 195 -5.26 7.62 9.07
N VAL A 196 -5.83 6.75 8.25
CA VAL A 196 -6.24 7.13 6.88
C VAL A 196 -7.29 8.25 6.92
N ASN A 197 -7.45 8.98 5.81
CA ASN A 197 -8.50 10.01 5.74
C ASN A 197 -9.86 9.38 6.07
N SER A 198 -10.54 9.88 7.10
CA SER A 198 -11.79 9.30 7.59
C SER A 198 -13.00 10.24 7.45
N ASP A 199 -12.79 11.41 6.84
CA ASP A 199 -13.80 12.44 6.56
C ASP A 199 -14.67 12.12 5.34
N GLY A 200 -14.30 11.13 4.52
CA GLY A 200 -15.01 10.72 3.32
C GLY A 200 -15.79 9.41 3.45
N PRO A 201 -16.39 8.93 2.33
CA PRO A 201 -17.16 7.68 2.29
C PRO A 201 -16.39 6.45 2.78
N ALA A 202 -15.10 6.30 2.45
CA ALA A 202 -14.33 5.14 2.95
C ALA A 202 -14.22 5.16 4.49
N GLY A 203 -14.02 6.35 5.08
CA GLY A 203 -14.07 6.54 6.53
C GLY A 203 -15.44 6.25 7.13
N ALA A 204 -16.52 6.63 6.44
CA ALA A 204 -17.88 6.29 6.87
C ALA A 204 -18.12 4.78 6.87
N LEU A 205 -17.64 4.07 5.85
CA LEU A 205 -17.73 2.60 5.78
C LEU A 205 -16.99 1.94 6.95
N LEU A 206 -15.78 2.41 7.28
CA LEU A 206 -15.04 1.90 8.44
C LEU A 206 -15.85 2.09 9.73
N ARG A 207 -16.41 3.28 9.96
CA ARG A 207 -17.26 3.54 11.15
C ARG A 207 -18.50 2.65 11.19
N LEU A 208 -19.20 2.51 10.07
CA LEU A 208 -20.41 1.67 9.97
C LEU A 208 -20.12 0.20 10.25
N THR A 209 -18.91 -0.25 9.96
CA THR A 209 -18.47 -1.64 10.18
C THR A 209 -17.69 -1.83 11.49
N GLY A 210 -17.63 -0.80 12.35
CA GLY A 210 -16.92 -0.87 13.63
C GLY A 210 -15.40 -1.01 13.51
N ARG A 211 -14.83 -0.60 12.37
CA ARG A 211 -13.40 -0.72 12.05
C ARG A 211 -12.65 0.58 12.33
N THR A 212 -11.39 0.44 12.72
CA THR A 212 -10.45 1.56 12.90
C THR A 212 -9.97 2.11 11.56
N PRO A 213 -9.72 3.43 11.42
CA PRO A 213 -8.93 3.99 10.33
C PRO A 213 -7.42 3.89 10.56
N GLY A 214 -7.01 3.29 11.67
CA GLY A 214 -5.61 3.13 12.06
C GLY A 214 -4.81 2.28 11.09
N ARG A 215 -3.57 2.71 10.84
CA ARG A 215 -2.52 1.95 10.19
C ARG A 215 -1.32 1.89 11.13
N PRO A 216 -0.68 0.73 11.29
CA PRO A 216 0.52 0.62 12.10
C PRO A 216 1.64 1.50 11.57
N ALA A 217 2.62 1.85 12.41
CA ALA A 217 3.83 2.53 12.04
C ALA A 217 4.61 1.70 11.02
N HIS A 218 4.96 2.30 9.88
CA HIS A 218 5.71 1.63 8.84
C HIS A 218 6.57 2.59 8.01
N ILE A 219 7.58 2.02 7.37
CA ILE A 219 8.38 2.66 6.33
C ILE A 219 7.98 2.03 5.00
N HIS A 220 7.59 2.85 4.03
CA HIS A 220 7.37 2.37 2.67
C HIS A 220 8.68 2.25 1.93
N VAL A 221 8.74 1.29 1.00
CA VAL A 221 9.87 1.12 0.12
C VAL A 221 9.44 0.51 -1.22
N ILE A 222 9.93 1.09 -2.30
CA ILE A 222 9.97 0.42 -3.61
C ILE A 222 11.43 0.05 -3.86
N VAL A 223 11.70 -1.23 -4.11
CA VAL A 223 13.03 -1.71 -4.48
C VAL A 223 13.03 -2.14 -5.94
N THR A 224 14.00 -1.65 -6.70
CA THR A 224 14.17 -1.95 -8.13
C THR A 224 15.61 -2.33 -8.41
N ALA A 225 15.83 -3.22 -9.37
CA ALA A 225 17.16 -3.53 -9.91
C ALA A 225 17.03 -3.96 -11.37
N ASP A 226 18.06 -3.71 -12.17
CA ASP A 226 18.06 -4.11 -13.58
C ASP A 226 17.92 -5.63 -13.72
N GLY A 227 17.05 -6.07 -14.65
CA GLY A 227 16.76 -7.49 -14.86
C GLY A 227 15.93 -8.15 -13.76
N HIS A 228 15.39 -7.37 -12.82
CA HIS A 228 14.59 -7.86 -11.71
C HIS A 228 13.23 -7.18 -11.63
N ARG A 229 12.20 -7.93 -11.23
CA ARG A 229 10.88 -7.39 -10.98
C ARG A 229 10.92 -6.48 -9.74
N PRO A 230 10.39 -5.25 -9.82
CA PRO A 230 10.28 -4.38 -8.65
C PRO A 230 9.41 -4.97 -7.54
N VAL A 231 9.75 -4.68 -6.29
CA VAL A 231 8.90 -4.97 -5.13
C VAL A 231 8.46 -3.67 -4.49
N THR A 232 7.14 -3.49 -4.32
CA THR A 232 6.56 -2.45 -3.48
C THR A 232 6.19 -3.08 -2.16
N THR A 233 6.74 -2.59 -1.06
CA THR A 233 6.51 -3.19 0.25
C THR A 233 6.60 -2.19 1.40
N HIS A 234 6.36 -2.67 2.62
CA HIS A 234 6.44 -1.92 3.88
C HIS A 234 7.31 -2.67 4.88
N LEU A 235 7.96 -1.93 5.79
CA LEU A 235 8.53 -2.47 7.02
C LEU A 235 7.74 -1.94 8.20
N PHE A 236 7.05 -2.83 8.92
CA PHE A 236 6.19 -2.49 10.05
C PHE A 236 6.95 -2.58 11.36
N ASP A 237 6.72 -1.64 12.27
CA ASP A 237 7.29 -1.70 13.62
C ASP A 237 6.51 -2.70 14.49
N ARG A 238 7.19 -3.72 15.04
CA ARG A 238 6.59 -4.72 15.94
C ARG A 238 5.91 -4.12 17.16
N ALA A 239 6.38 -2.97 17.64
CA ALA A 239 5.79 -2.31 18.80
C ALA A 239 4.57 -1.43 18.44
N SER A 240 4.20 -1.35 17.17
CA SER A 240 3.14 -0.45 16.73
C SER A 240 1.75 -0.92 17.17
N GLU A 241 0.89 0.06 17.50
CA GLU A 241 -0.55 -0.13 17.48
C GLU A 241 -1.01 -0.53 16.07
N TYR A 242 -2.15 -1.21 15.99
CA TYR A 242 -2.85 -1.60 14.77
C TYR A 242 -2.21 -2.68 13.88
N LEU A 243 -1.24 -3.45 14.36
CA LEU A 243 -0.70 -4.59 13.60
C LEU A 243 -1.78 -5.63 13.25
N ASP A 244 -2.64 -5.97 14.22
CA ASP A 244 -3.67 -7.00 14.05
C ASP A 244 -4.97 -6.49 13.41
N ASN A 245 -5.07 -5.18 13.17
CA ASN A 245 -6.29 -4.56 12.63
C ASN A 245 -6.01 -3.36 11.71
N ASP A 246 -4.93 -3.43 10.93
CA ASP A 246 -4.60 -2.44 9.90
C ASP A 246 -5.81 -2.20 8.99
N SER A 247 -6.23 -0.94 8.90
CA SER A 247 -7.43 -0.51 8.18
C SER A 247 -7.45 -0.90 6.69
N VAL A 248 -6.28 -1.21 6.13
CA VAL A 248 -6.08 -1.50 4.70
C VAL A 248 -5.43 -2.87 4.44
N PHE A 249 -5.31 -3.72 5.46
CA PHE A 249 -4.80 -5.09 5.35
C PHE A 249 -3.40 -5.19 4.71
N GLY A 250 -2.51 -4.24 5.01
CA GLY A 250 -1.17 -4.18 4.45
C GLY A 250 -0.12 -4.97 5.23
N VAL A 251 -0.43 -5.38 6.47
CA VAL A 251 0.50 -6.08 7.37
C VAL A 251 0.69 -7.53 6.94
N LYS A 252 1.95 -7.97 6.94
CA LYS A 252 2.37 -9.35 6.73
C LYS A 252 3.43 -9.69 7.76
N ASP A 253 3.38 -10.88 8.34
CA ASP A 253 4.28 -11.27 9.44
C ASP A 253 5.76 -11.15 9.08
N SER A 254 6.13 -11.52 7.85
CA SER A 254 7.49 -11.42 7.33
C SER A 254 8.01 -9.97 7.26
N LEU A 255 7.11 -8.99 7.21
CA LEU A 255 7.39 -7.56 7.09
C LEU A 255 7.37 -6.83 8.44
N ILE A 256 7.03 -7.51 9.54
CA ILE A 256 7.11 -6.96 10.90
C ILE A 256 8.57 -7.03 11.38
N LYS A 257 9.14 -5.89 11.75
CA LYS A 257 10.54 -5.72 12.13
C LYS A 257 10.69 -5.20 13.55
N ASP A 258 11.79 -5.59 14.16
CA ASP A 258 12.22 -5.12 15.47
C ASP A 258 13.08 -3.86 15.29
N PHE A 259 12.68 -2.79 15.95
CA PHE A 259 13.43 -1.54 16.05
C PHE A 259 14.28 -1.61 17.32
N VAL A 260 15.51 -2.11 17.20
CA VAL A 260 16.37 -2.44 18.34
C VAL A 260 17.19 -1.22 18.76
N GLU A 261 16.82 -0.64 19.90
CA GLU A 261 17.53 0.52 20.49
C GLU A 261 18.98 0.17 20.84
N GLN A 262 19.89 1.06 20.47
CA GLN A 262 21.32 0.98 20.74
C GLN A 262 21.71 1.91 21.91
N PRO A 263 22.88 1.71 22.55
CA PRO A 263 23.32 2.55 23.67
C PRO A 263 23.45 4.05 23.37
N ASP A 264 23.58 4.43 22.10
CA ASP A 264 23.64 5.83 21.66
C ASP A 264 22.26 6.48 21.43
N GLY A 265 21.17 5.72 21.69
CA GLY A 265 19.79 6.16 21.52
C GLY A 265 19.21 5.96 20.12
N THR A 266 20.01 5.46 19.15
CA THR A 266 19.52 5.11 17.81
C THR A 266 18.87 3.74 17.81
N SER A 267 17.75 3.57 17.12
CA SER A 267 17.16 2.26 16.84
C SER A 267 17.71 1.69 15.53
N VAL A 268 18.19 0.45 15.54
CA VAL A 268 18.64 -0.25 14.33
C VAL A 268 17.54 -1.18 13.84
N VAL A 269 17.31 -1.15 12.52
CA VAL A 269 16.43 -2.09 11.81
C VAL A 269 17.25 -2.77 10.73
N GLU A 270 17.29 -4.11 10.75
CA GLU A 270 17.98 -4.91 9.73
C GLU A 270 16.98 -5.65 8.85
N HIS A 271 17.12 -5.50 7.53
CA HIS A 271 16.29 -6.24 6.57
C HIS A 271 17.00 -6.44 5.24
N ASP A 272 17.02 -7.67 4.74
CA ASP A 272 17.43 -7.94 3.36
C ASP A 272 16.19 -7.98 2.46
N PHE A 273 16.23 -7.23 1.36
CA PHE A 273 15.23 -7.28 0.30
C PHE A 273 15.64 -8.30 -0.77
N ILE A 274 14.74 -9.22 -1.12
CA ILE A 274 14.99 -10.28 -2.09
C ILE A 274 14.13 -10.03 -3.32
N LEU A 275 14.78 -9.76 -4.46
CA LEU A 275 14.13 -9.48 -5.74
C LEU A 275 14.09 -10.70 -6.65
N ARG A 276 13.03 -10.79 -7.44
CA ARG A 276 12.83 -11.81 -8.46
C ARG A 276 13.47 -11.37 -9.76
N SER A 277 14.01 -12.29 -10.53
CA SER A 277 14.38 -12.01 -11.93
C SER A 277 13.13 -11.67 -12.76
N SER A 278 13.30 -10.82 -13.78
CA SER A 278 12.23 -10.42 -14.72
C SER A 278 11.89 -11.49 -15.76
#